data_AF-A0A2K5JG25-F1
#
_entry.id   AF-A0A2K5JG25-F1
#
_cell.length_a   1.000
_cell.length_b   1.000
_cell.length_c   1.000
_cell.angle_alpha   90.00
_cell.angle_beta   90.00
_cell.angle_gamma   90.00
#
_symmetry.space_group_name_H-M   'P 1'
#
loop_
_entity.id
_entity.type
_entity.pdbx_description
1 polymer ?
#
loop_
_entity_poly.entity_id
_entity_poly.type
_entity_poly.pdbx_seq_one_letter_code
_entity_poly.pdbx_strand_id
1 'polypeptide(L)'
;MAAVAASEVLVDSAEEGSLTAAAELAAQKREQRLRKFRELHLLRECASRGEDYEKVKLLEISAEDAEKWERKKKRKNPDLGFSDYAAAQLRQYHRLTKQIKPDMETYERLREKQIEKRDKYSRRRPYNDDADIDYINERNAKFNKKAERFYGKYTAEIKQNLERGTAV
;
A
#
# COMPACT_ATOMS: atom_id res chain seq x y z
N MET A 1 -4.17 -50.73 11.30
CA MET A 1 -3.76 -49.38 11.74
C MET A 1 -3.12 -48.67 10.55
N ALA A 2 -3.94 -48.06 9.67
CA ALA A 2 -3.46 -47.31 8.51
C ALA A 2 -3.92 -45.86 8.65
N ALA A 3 -2.98 -44.92 8.70
CA ALA A 3 -3.23 -43.49 8.77
C ALA A 3 -3.32 -42.93 7.35
N VAL A 4 -4.45 -42.32 7.01
CA VAL A 4 -4.63 -41.58 5.75
C VAL A 4 -4.28 -40.11 6.04
N ALA A 5 -3.22 -39.64 5.39
CA ALA A 5 -2.77 -38.25 5.44
C ALA A 5 -3.69 -37.36 4.58
N ALA A 6 -4.31 -36.36 5.21
CA ALA A 6 -5.00 -35.28 4.54
C ALA A 6 -3.97 -34.38 3.84
N SER A 7 -4.07 -34.25 2.53
CA SER A 7 -3.38 -33.22 1.74
C SER A 7 -4.38 -32.12 1.42
N GLU A 8 -4.39 -31.06 2.24
CA GLU A 8 -5.03 -29.80 1.87
C GLU A 8 -4.16 -29.06 0.86
N VAL A 9 -4.70 -28.90 -0.35
CA VAL A 9 -4.14 -28.03 -1.38
C VAL A 9 -4.50 -26.59 -0.99
N LEU A 10 -3.50 -25.81 -0.59
CA LEU A 10 -3.60 -24.36 -0.40
C LEU A 10 -3.76 -23.69 -1.78
N VAL A 11 -4.98 -23.28 -2.10
CA VAL A 11 -5.30 -22.45 -3.27
C VAL A 11 -5.13 -20.98 -2.90
N ASP A 12 -4.34 -20.26 -3.70
CA ASP A 12 -3.99 -18.84 -3.56
C ASP A 12 -5.20 -17.94 -3.32
N SER A 13 -5.31 -17.39 -2.11
CA SER A 13 -6.42 -16.52 -1.66
C SER A 13 -6.35 -15.07 -2.16
N ALA A 14 -5.45 -14.76 -3.09
CA ALA A 14 -5.18 -13.38 -3.52
C ALA A 14 -6.10 -12.89 -4.65
N GLU A 15 -6.61 -13.78 -5.50
CA GLU A 15 -7.44 -13.38 -6.65
C GLU A 15 -8.92 -13.15 -6.27
N GLU A 16 -9.43 -13.85 -5.25
CA GLU A 16 -10.81 -13.69 -4.75
C GLU A 16 -11.07 -12.35 -4.04
N GLY A 17 -10.03 -11.72 -3.49
CA GLY A 17 -10.14 -10.41 -2.80
C GLY A 17 -10.42 -9.22 -3.74
N SER A 18 -10.09 -9.33 -5.02
CA SER A 18 -10.24 -8.23 -5.98
C SER A 18 -11.66 -8.14 -6.58
N LEU A 19 -12.25 -9.30 -6.87
CA LEU A 19 -13.62 -9.44 -7.38
C LEU A 19 -14.65 -9.08 -6.30
N THR A 20 -14.35 -9.44 -5.05
CA THR A 20 -15.17 -9.08 -3.88
C THR A 20 -15.12 -7.57 -3.60
N ALA A 21 -13.96 -6.91 -3.68
CA ALA A 21 -13.86 -5.45 -3.51
C ALA A 21 -14.61 -4.67 -4.61
N ALA A 22 -14.55 -5.11 -5.87
CA ALA A 22 -15.30 -4.49 -6.97
C ALA A 22 -16.82 -4.69 -6.81
N ALA A 23 -17.25 -5.87 -6.37
CA ALA A 23 -18.64 -6.17 -6.05
C ALA A 23 -19.15 -5.37 -4.84
N GLU A 24 -18.34 -5.21 -3.80
CA GLU A 24 -18.62 -4.37 -2.63
C GLU A 24 -18.76 -2.90 -3.03
N LEU A 25 -17.89 -2.39 -3.90
CA LEU A 25 -17.97 -1.01 -4.37
C LEU A 25 -19.18 -0.78 -5.28
N ALA A 26 -19.57 -1.77 -6.09
CA ALA A 26 -20.81 -1.74 -6.86
C ALA A 26 -22.06 -1.82 -5.95
N ALA A 27 -22.01 -2.61 -4.88
CA ALA A 27 -23.06 -2.71 -3.86
C ALA A 27 -23.20 -1.39 -3.08
N GLN A 28 -22.09 -0.76 -2.67
CA GLN A 28 -22.06 0.56 -2.04
C GLN A 28 -22.66 1.63 -2.96
N LYS A 29 -22.32 1.64 -4.26
CA LYS A 29 -22.92 2.54 -5.26
C LYS A 29 -24.42 2.28 -5.45
N ARG A 30 -24.87 1.03 -5.41
CA ARG A 30 -26.30 0.67 -5.45
C ARG A 30 -27.02 1.18 -4.20
N GLU A 31 -26.44 0.97 -3.03
CA GLU A 31 -27.00 1.43 -1.76
C GLU A 31 -27.08 2.95 -1.68
N GLN A 32 -26.04 3.68 -2.09
CA GLN A 32 -26.06 5.14 -2.18
C GLN A 32 -27.14 5.66 -3.14
N ARG A 33 -27.35 4.99 -4.27
CA ARG A 33 -28.44 5.32 -5.21
C ARG A 33 -29.81 5.11 -4.58
N LEU A 34 -30.02 3.97 -3.89
CA LEU A 34 -31.28 3.71 -3.17
C LEU A 34 -31.51 4.72 -2.04
N ARG A 35 -30.47 5.10 -1.29
CA ARG A 35 -30.56 6.12 -0.23
C ARG A 35 -30.96 7.48 -0.81
N LYS A 36 -30.29 7.94 -1.88
CA LYS A 36 -30.66 9.17 -2.59
C LYS A 36 -32.09 9.13 -3.13
N PHE A 37 -32.51 7.97 -3.66
CA PHE A 37 -33.87 7.81 -4.17
C PHE A 37 -34.91 7.94 -3.05
N ARG A 38 -34.70 7.28 -1.90
CA ARG A 38 -35.57 7.42 -0.71
C ARG A 38 -35.62 8.86 -0.21
N GLU A 39 -34.47 9.53 -0.18
CA GLU A 39 -34.34 10.92 0.27
C GLU A 39 -35.12 11.89 -0.63
N LEU A 40 -35.05 11.72 -1.95
CA LEU A 40 -35.80 12.51 -2.93
C LEU A 40 -37.31 12.25 -2.84
N HIS A 41 -37.72 11.01 -2.58
CA HIS A 41 -39.13 10.67 -2.39
C HIS A 41 -39.70 11.37 -1.16
N LEU A 42 -38.99 11.27 -0.02
CA LEU A 42 -39.37 11.92 1.22
C LEU A 42 -39.41 13.44 1.06
N LEU A 43 -38.43 14.04 0.37
CA LEU A 43 -38.43 15.49 0.08
C LEU A 43 -39.65 15.91 -0.74
N ARG A 44 -40.04 15.11 -1.73
CA ARG A 44 -41.22 15.36 -2.57
C ARG A 44 -42.53 15.23 -1.79
N GLU A 45 -42.61 14.26 -0.87
CA GLU A 45 -43.77 14.07 0.02
C GLU A 45 -43.89 15.18 1.06
N CYS A 46 -42.78 15.63 1.67
CA CYS A 46 -42.78 16.79 2.57
C CYS A 46 -43.24 18.06 1.83
N ALA A 47 -42.76 18.28 0.60
CA ALA A 47 -43.14 19.43 -0.21
C ALA A 47 -44.62 19.44 -0.60
N SER A 48 -45.22 18.27 -0.90
CA SER A 48 -46.65 18.17 -1.23
C SER A 48 -47.55 18.33 0.00
N ARG A 49 -47.08 17.89 1.17
CA ARG A 49 -47.75 18.07 2.47
C ARG A 49 -47.53 19.46 3.08
N GLY A 50 -46.61 20.26 2.54
CA GLY A 50 -46.23 21.57 3.08
C GLY A 50 -45.45 21.48 4.40
N GLU A 51 -44.86 20.32 4.70
CA GLU A 51 -44.07 20.09 5.90
C GLU A 51 -42.59 20.44 5.64
N ASP A 52 -41.92 20.95 6.65
CA ASP A 52 -40.50 21.31 6.59
C ASP A 52 -39.65 20.02 6.63
N TYR A 53 -38.96 19.74 5.52
CA TYR A 53 -38.19 18.52 5.31
C TYR A 53 -37.15 18.27 6.41
N GLU A 54 -36.51 19.32 6.93
CA GLU A 54 -35.51 19.18 7.98
C GLU A 54 -36.14 18.69 9.29
N LYS A 55 -37.37 19.12 9.61
CA LYS A 55 -38.07 18.72 10.84
C LYS A 55 -38.56 17.28 10.77
N VAL A 56 -39.10 16.85 9.64
CA VAL A 56 -39.53 15.45 9.42
C VAL A 56 -38.34 14.52 9.52
N LYS A 57 -37.21 14.88 8.89
CA LYS A 57 -35.98 14.09 8.98
C LYS A 57 -35.43 14.03 10.41
N LEU A 58 -35.45 15.15 11.14
CA LEU A 58 -35.04 15.20 12.55
C LEU A 58 -35.94 14.33 13.46
N LEU A 59 -37.23 14.20 13.15
CA LEU A 59 -38.17 13.32 13.85
C LEU A 59 -37.89 11.83 13.60
N GLU A 60 -37.39 11.49 12.42
CA GLU A 60 -37.05 10.11 12.04
C GLU A 60 -35.66 9.67 12.50
N ILE A 61 -34.82 10.58 13.01
CA ILE A 61 -33.52 10.20 13.59
C ILE A 61 -33.79 9.39 14.86
N SER A 62 -33.46 8.10 14.81
CA SER A 62 -33.50 7.21 15.95
C SER A 62 -32.64 7.76 17.10
N ALA A 63 -33.10 7.60 18.34
CA ALA A 63 -32.36 8.01 19.53
C ALA A 63 -30.91 7.46 19.54
N GLU A 64 -30.70 6.27 18.98
CA GLU A 64 -29.38 5.62 18.86
C GLU A 64 -28.43 6.35 17.90
N ASP A 65 -28.95 6.93 16.81
CA ASP A 65 -28.18 7.66 15.81
C ASP A 65 -27.84 9.08 16.28
N ALA A 66 -28.77 9.72 16.98
CA ALA A 66 -28.51 10.97 17.69
C ALA A 66 -27.42 10.80 18.76
N GLU A 67 -27.47 9.72 19.55
CA GLU A 67 -26.45 9.42 20.57
C GLU A 67 -25.05 9.22 19.96
N LYS A 68 -24.92 8.54 18.82
CA LYS A 68 -23.62 8.35 18.15
C LYS A 68 -23.04 9.68 17.64
N TRP A 69 -23.89 10.56 17.13
CA TRP A 69 -23.48 11.88 16.63
C TRP A 69 -23.03 12.81 17.77
N GLU A 70 -23.79 12.83 18.87
CA GLU A 70 -23.44 13.55 20.10
C GLU A 70 -22.16 12.99 20.75
N ARG A 71 -21.99 11.65 20.81
CA ARG A 71 -20.76 11.01 21.33
C ARG A 71 -19.50 11.41 20.55
N LYS A 72 -19.60 11.58 19.22
CA LYS A 72 -18.46 12.01 18.38
C LYS A 72 -18.10 13.48 18.59
N LYS A 73 -19.07 14.38 18.75
CA LYS A 73 -18.82 15.80 19.08
C LYS A 73 -18.27 15.98 20.50
N LYS A 74 -18.61 15.07 21.42
CA LYS A 74 -18.28 15.16 22.84
C LYS A 74 -16.90 14.60 23.23
N ARG A 75 -16.00 14.30 22.28
CA ARG A 75 -14.57 14.05 22.57
C ARG A 75 -13.91 15.34 23.08
N LYS A 76 -14.25 15.73 24.31
CA LYS A 76 -13.63 16.81 25.05
C LYS A 76 -12.28 16.30 25.55
N ASN A 77 -11.22 17.06 25.27
CA ASN A 77 -9.93 16.90 25.95
C ASN A 77 -9.77 18.06 26.94
N PRO A 78 -10.50 18.04 28.07
CA PRO A 78 -10.35 19.08 29.08
C PRO A 78 -8.92 19.06 29.63
N ASP A 79 -8.43 20.23 30.04
CA ASP A 79 -7.17 20.31 30.78
C ASP A 79 -7.42 19.88 32.22
N LEU A 80 -6.68 18.88 32.69
CA LEU A 80 -6.80 18.36 34.06
C LEU A 80 -5.93 19.15 35.05
N GLY A 81 -5.22 20.18 34.57
CA GLY A 81 -4.28 20.98 35.37
C GLY A 81 -2.83 20.50 35.20
N PHE A 82 -1.91 21.28 35.76
CA PHE A 82 -0.47 21.00 35.65
C PHE A 82 -0.07 19.85 36.59
N SER A 83 0.24 18.68 36.02
CA SER A 83 0.75 17.52 36.76
C SER A 83 2.28 17.41 36.70
N ASP A 84 2.84 17.44 35.49
CA ASP A 84 4.27 17.34 35.22
C ASP A 84 4.57 17.99 33.86
N TYR A 85 5.79 18.47 33.69
CA TYR A 85 6.27 19.08 32.45
C TYR A 85 6.20 18.10 31.28
N ALA A 86 6.49 16.81 31.51
CA ALA A 86 6.41 15.80 30.44
C ALA A 86 4.96 15.60 29.96
N ALA A 87 3.99 15.57 30.88
CA ALA A 87 2.58 15.42 30.55
C ALA A 87 2.03 16.66 29.80
N ALA A 88 2.44 17.86 30.22
CA ALA A 88 2.11 19.11 29.53
C ALA A 88 2.71 19.14 28.12
N GLN A 89 3.98 18.73 27.98
CA GLN A 89 4.68 18.65 26.70
C GLN A 89 4.02 17.63 25.75
N LEU A 90 3.62 16.46 26.27
CA LEU A 90 2.95 15.43 25.48
C LEU A 90 1.58 15.92 24.96
N ARG A 91 0.81 16.64 25.80
CA ARG A 91 -0.46 17.27 25.38
C ARG A 91 -0.23 18.29 24.28
N GLN A 92 0.81 19.12 24.42
CA GLN A 92 1.20 20.11 23.41
C GLN A 92 1.63 19.43 22.10
N TYR A 93 2.46 18.39 22.17
CA TYR A 93 2.87 17.60 21.01
C TYR A 93 1.68 16.95 20.28
N HIS A 94 0.76 16.30 21.00
CA HIS A 94 -0.45 15.72 20.40
C HIS A 94 -1.37 16.76 19.76
N ARG A 95 -1.42 17.97 20.31
CA ARG A 95 -2.16 19.08 19.69
C ARG A 95 -1.49 19.53 18.40
N LEU A 96 -0.19 19.79 18.44
CA LEU A 96 0.57 20.27 17.28
C LEU A 96 0.58 19.24 16.15
N THR A 97 0.86 17.97 16.44
CA THR A 97 0.84 16.89 15.43
C THR A 97 -0.50 16.74 14.73
N LYS A 98 -1.63 16.91 15.44
CA LYS A 98 -2.96 16.93 14.82
C LYS A 98 -3.24 18.17 13.97
N GLN A 99 -2.56 19.28 14.24
CA GLN A 99 -2.70 20.52 13.47
C GLN A 99 -1.84 20.53 12.21
N ILE A 100 -0.74 19.76 12.20
CA ILE A 100 0.12 19.61 11.02
C ILE A 100 -0.67 18.90 9.93
N LYS A 101 -0.89 19.59 8.80
CA LYS A 101 -1.40 19.01 7.57
C LYS A 101 -0.20 18.73 6.65
N PRO A 102 0.23 17.47 6.50
CA PRO A 102 1.35 17.17 5.60
C PRO A 102 0.95 17.45 4.16
N ASP A 103 1.89 17.98 3.38
CA ASP A 103 1.74 18.14 1.95
C ASP A 103 2.09 16.81 1.24
N MET A 104 1.07 16.17 0.67
CA MET A 104 1.19 14.85 0.07
C MET A 104 1.92 14.89 -1.28
N GLU A 105 1.76 15.98 -2.04
CA GLU A 105 2.34 16.14 -3.37
C GLU A 105 3.88 16.16 -3.30
N THR A 106 4.42 16.94 -2.36
CA THR A 106 5.88 16.98 -2.16
C THR A 106 6.43 15.64 -1.68
N TYR A 107 5.71 14.94 -0.82
CA TYR A 107 6.09 13.60 -0.36
C TYR A 107 6.16 12.60 -1.51
N GLU A 108 5.12 12.54 -2.35
CA GLU A 108 5.08 11.64 -3.50
C GLU A 108 6.19 11.94 -4.49
N ARG A 109 6.42 13.22 -4.82
CA ARG A 109 7.53 13.63 -5.68
C ARG A 109 8.90 13.24 -5.13
N LEU A 110 9.11 13.32 -3.81
CA LEU A 110 10.37 12.86 -3.19
C LEU A 110 10.49 11.33 -3.25
N ARG A 111 9.39 10.61 -3.01
CA ARG A 111 9.34 9.15 -3.08
C ARG A 111 9.65 8.65 -4.49
N GLU A 112 9.06 9.25 -5.51
CA GLU A 112 9.32 8.91 -6.91
C GLU A 112 10.77 9.15 -7.30
N LYS A 113 11.36 10.27 -6.88
CA LYS A 113 12.79 10.55 -7.07
C LYS A 113 13.68 9.48 -6.43
N GLN A 114 13.29 8.93 -5.27
CA GLN A 114 14.04 7.84 -4.65
C GLN A 114 13.91 6.54 -5.44
N ILE A 115 12.72 6.22 -5.94
CA ILE A 115 12.48 5.05 -6.80
C ILE A 115 13.32 5.16 -8.08
N GLU A 116 13.28 6.32 -8.75
CA GLU A 116 14.05 6.58 -9.96
C GLU A 116 15.56 6.42 -9.73
N LYS A 117 16.08 6.91 -8.60
CA LYS A 117 17.48 6.73 -8.22
C LYS A 117 17.83 5.26 -7.98
N ARG A 118 16.96 4.50 -7.32
CA ARG A 118 17.16 3.07 -7.04
C ARG A 118 17.20 2.27 -8.34
N ASP A 119 16.28 2.53 -9.25
CA ASP A 119 16.19 1.78 -10.51
C ASP A 119 17.40 2.08 -11.42
N LYS A 120 17.94 3.31 -11.34
CA LYS A 120 19.17 3.72 -12.05
C LYS A 120 20.47 3.32 -11.34
N TYR A 121 20.41 2.76 -10.13
CA TYR A 121 21.61 2.40 -9.34
C TYR A 121 22.45 1.32 -10.05
N SER A 122 21.78 0.29 -10.60
CA SER A 122 22.45 -0.77 -11.35
C SER A 122 22.52 -0.42 -12.83
N ARG A 123 23.60 0.25 -13.25
CA ARG A 123 23.83 0.58 -14.66
C ARG A 123 24.16 -0.69 -15.45
N ARG A 124 23.41 -0.96 -16.52
CA ARG A 124 23.69 -2.07 -17.45
C ARG A 124 24.99 -1.76 -18.21
N ARG A 125 25.94 -2.71 -18.17
CA ARG A 125 27.14 -2.64 -19.02
C ARG A 125 26.75 -2.94 -20.48
N PRO A 126 27.31 -2.24 -21.47
CA PRO A 126 27.03 -2.52 -22.88
C PRO A 126 27.41 -3.97 -23.21
N TYR A 127 26.62 -4.61 -24.07
CA TYR A 127 26.94 -5.93 -24.60
C TYR A 127 27.95 -5.75 -25.74
N ASN A 128 29.02 -6.52 -25.71
CA ASN A 128 29.99 -6.60 -26.81
C ASN A 128 29.73 -7.93 -27.53
N ASP A 129 29.36 -7.87 -28.80
CA ASP A 129 29.10 -9.01 -29.67
C ASP A 129 30.38 -9.69 -30.18
N ASP A 130 31.50 -8.97 -30.20
CA ASP A 130 32.82 -9.49 -30.57
C ASP A 130 33.52 -10.26 -29.43
N ALA A 131 32.93 -10.34 -28.25
CA ALA A 131 33.54 -11.04 -27.11
C ALA A 131 33.34 -12.56 -27.20
N ASP A 132 34.35 -13.33 -26.83
CA ASP A 132 34.25 -14.78 -26.73
C ASP A 132 33.16 -15.19 -25.74
N ILE A 133 32.17 -15.94 -26.25
CA ILE A 133 30.99 -16.33 -25.48
C ILE A 133 31.29 -17.65 -24.75
N ASP A 134 31.49 -17.56 -23.43
CA ASP A 134 31.77 -18.71 -22.55
C ASP A 134 30.49 -19.37 -21.96
N TYR A 135 29.30 -19.00 -22.45
CA TYR A 135 28.02 -19.40 -21.88
C TYR A 135 26.97 -19.80 -22.92
N ILE A 136 26.07 -20.70 -22.53
CA ILE A 136 24.96 -21.18 -23.38
C ILE A 136 23.66 -20.39 -23.10
N ASN A 137 23.50 -19.85 -21.88
CA ASN A 137 22.29 -19.12 -21.49
C ASN A 137 22.62 -17.84 -20.68
N GLU A 138 21.69 -16.88 -20.62
CA GLU A 138 21.89 -15.59 -19.95
C GLU A 138 22.09 -15.71 -18.42
N ARG A 139 21.50 -16.74 -17.78
CA ARG A 139 21.74 -17.00 -16.35
C ARG A 139 23.17 -17.50 -16.12
N ASN A 140 23.69 -18.32 -17.01
CA ASN A 140 25.06 -18.83 -17.01
C ASN A 140 26.04 -17.69 -17.31
N ALA A 141 25.73 -16.77 -18.23
CA ALA A 141 26.52 -15.55 -18.45
C ALA A 141 26.70 -14.72 -17.16
N LYS A 142 25.63 -14.56 -16.38
CA LYS A 142 25.68 -13.86 -15.08
C LYS A 142 26.48 -14.64 -14.04
N PHE A 143 26.41 -15.97 -14.07
CA PHE A 143 27.19 -16.84 -13.20
C PHE A 143 28.68 -16.80 -13.54
N ASN A 144 29.05 -16.92 -14.82
CA ASN A 144 30.43 -16.78 -15.29
C ASN A 144 30.99 -15.38 -14.95
N LYS A 145 30.22 -14.30 -15.16
CA LYS A 145 30.58 -12.94 -14.69
C LYS A 145 30.73 -12.84 -13.17
N LYS A 146 30.04 -13.68 -12.38
CA LYS A 146 30.23 -13.76 -10.94
C LYS A 146 31.53 -14.53 -10.63
N ALA A 147 31.73 -15.69 -11.25
CA ALA A 147 32.95 -16.47 -11.10
C ALA A 147 34.20 -15.65 -11.45
N GLU A 148 34.18 -14.90 -12.56
CA GLU A 148 35.29 -14.02 -12.96
C GLU A 148 35.58 -12.94 -11.90
N ARG A 149 34.54 -12.36 -11.26
CA ARG A 149 34.73 -11.35 -10.20
C ARG A 149 35.42 -11.90 -8.96
N PHE A 150 35.18 -13.16 -8.60
CA PHE A 150 35.74 -13.78 -7.39
C PHE A 150 37.06 -14.51 -7.67
N TYR A 151 37.11 -15.28 -8.76
CA TYR A 151 38.20 -16.19 -9.09
C TYR A 151 39.13 -15.67 -10.18
N GLY A 152 38.72 -14.69 -11.00
CA GLY A 152 39.53 -14.20 -12.11
C GLY A 152 40.92 -13.69 -11.69
N LYS A 153 41.04 -13.17 -10.46
CA LYS A 153 42.35 -12.80 -9.88
C LYS A 153 43.28 -14.00 -9.70
N TYR A 154 42.74 -15.17 -9.36
CA TYR A 154 43.52 -16.38 -9.07
C TYR A 154 43.70 -17.28 -10.30
N THR A 155 42.79 -17.20 -11.28
CA THR A 155 42.80 -18.06 -12.47
C THR A 155 43.39 -17.38 -13.72
N ALA A 156 44.06 -16.23 -13.56
CA ALA A 156 44.63 -15.46 -14.66
C ALA A 156 45.69 -16.24 -15.46
N GLU A 157 46.56 -16.98 -14.77
CA GLU A 157 47.59 -17.83 -15.38
C GLU A 157 46.96 -19.02 -16.15
N ILE A 158 45.93 -19.62 -15.57
CA ILE A 158 45.20 -20.72 -16.20
C ILE A 158 44.53 -20.27 -17.50
N LYS A 159 43.89 -19.09 -17.49
CA LYS A 159 43.25 -18.50 -18.68
C LYS A 159 44.28 -18.25 -19.79
N GLN A 160 45.40 -17.65 -19.43
CA GLN A 160 46.53 -17.40 -20.31
C GLN A 160 47.14 -18.67 -20.93
N ASN A 161 47.28 -19.74 -20.14
CA ASN A 161 47.75 -21.04 -20.62
C ASN A 161 46.75 -21.67 -21.61
N LEU A 162 45.44 -21.51 -21.35
CA LEU A 162 44.38 -21.96 -22.24
C LEU A 162 44.42 -21.24 -23.59
N GLU A 163 44.58 -19.91 -23.58
CA GLU A 163 44.68 -19.08 -24.79
C GLU A 163 45.95 -19.37 -25.61
N ARG A 164 47.05 -19.76 -24.93
CA ARG A 164 48.31 -20.15 -25.59
C ARG A 164 48.33 -21.61 -26.06
N GLY A 165 47.37 -22.43 -25.64
CA GLY A 165 47.34 -23.86 -25.96
C GLY A 165 48.45 -24.69 -25.30
N THR A 166 49.09 -24.17 -24.25
CA THR A 166 50.20 -24.83 -23.56
C THR A 166 49.93 -24.90 -22.07
N ALA A 167 50.00 -26.11 -21.50
CA ALA A 167 50.06 -26.29 -20.05
C ALA A 167 51.51 -26.13 -19.60
N VAL A 168 51.87 -24.93 -19.16
CA VAL A 168 53.12 -24.68 -18.40
C VAL A 168 52.83 -24.87 -16.93
#